data_AF-A0A2V1NFF1-F1
#
_entry.id   AF-A0A2V1NFF1-F1
#
_cell.length_a   1.000
_cell.length_b   1.000
_cell.length_c   1.000
_cell.angle_alpha   90.00
_cell.angle_beta   90.00
_cell.angle_gamma   90.00
#
_symmetry.space_group_name_H-M   'P 1'
#
loop_
_entity.id
_entity.type
_entity.pdbx_description
1 polymer ?
#
loop_
_entity_poly.entity_id
_entity_poly.type
_entity_poly.pdbx_seq_one_letter_code
_entity_poly.pdbx_strand_id
1 'polypeptide(L)'
;MRGRPGIGRYLNRLLTVHRPQDTDDGHGGKTTHLVEAGTVRAKVDQPSVGERAIAASTNSRHSHDIYLLPRADVRRGDELTGTDALGTAQRFRVQSVVQPSTPVYSKALAELIQTEGEPSDG
;
A
#
# COMPACT_ATOMS: atom_id res chain seq x y z
N MET A 1 -30.38 -1.43 -17.46
CA MET A 1 -29.66 -2.17 -16.40
C MET A 1 -29.02 -1.17 -15.44
N ARG A 2 -29.46 -1.09 -14.17
CA ARG A 2 -28.73 -0.31 -13.16
C ARG A 2 -27.47 -1.08 -12.80
N GLY A 3 -26.30 -0.55 -13.19
CA GLY A 3 -25.01 -1.17 -12.89
C GLY A 3 -24.85 -1.39 -11.38
N ARG A 4 -24.30 -2.54 -10.98
CA ARG A 4 -23.94 -2.78 -9.58
C ARG A 4 -23.08 -1.60 -9.10
N PRO A 5 -23.37 -1.03 -7.92
CA PRO A 5 -22.59 0.10 -7.44
C PRO A 5 -21.11 -0.33 -7.34
N GLY A 6 -20.21 0.47 -7.89
CA GLY A 6 -18.78 0.15 -7.98
C GLY A 6 -18.05 0.20 -6.63
N ILE A 7 -16.81 -0.31 -6.60
CA ILE A 7 -15.95 -0.32 -5.39
C ILE A 7 -15.74 1.09 -4.80
N GLY A 8 -15.82 2.14 -5.63
CA GLY A 8 -15.54 3.53 -5.26
C GLY A 8 -16.30 4.06 -4.03
N ARG A 9 -17.49 3.51 -3.71
CA ARG A 9 -18.24 3.90 -2.49
C ARG A 9 -17.58 3.43 -1.19
N TYR A 10 -16.73 2.41 -1.26
CA TYR A 10 -16.03 1.84 -0.11
C TYR A 10 -14.63 2.40 0.09
N LEU A 11 -14.11 3.14 -0.91
CA LEU A 11 -12.77 3.75 -0.85
C LEU A 11 -12.85 5.04 -0.02
N ASN A 12 -12.54 4.91 1.26
CA ASN A 12 -12.71 5.91 2.30
C ASN A 12 -11.42 6.60 2.73
N ARG A 13 -10.27 6.25 2.14
CA ARG A 13 -8.96 6.87 2.39
C ARG A 13 -8.37 7.45 1.12
N LEU A 14 -7.57 8.50 1.26
CA LEU A 14 -6.71 9.02 0.22
C LEU A 14 -5.26 8.72 0.64
N LEU A 15 -4.52 8.02 -0.22
CA LEU A 15 -3.12 7.66 0.03
C LEU A 15 -2.23 8.29 -1.02
N THR A 16 -1.09 8.82 -0.61
CA THR A 16 -0.04 9.32 -1.51
C THR A 16 0.89 8.18 -1.88
N VAL A 17 1.11 8.00 -3.19
CA VAL A 17 1.99 7.00 -3.76
C VAL A 17 3.38 7.58 -3.88
N HIS A 18 4.37 6.96 -3.25
CA HIS A 18 5.78 7.25 -3.39
C HIS A 18 6.45 6.09 -4.12
N ARG A 19 7.12 6.39 -5.24
CA ARG A 19 7.78 5.40 -6.08
C ARG A 19 9.29 5.43 -5.88
N PRO A 20 9.93 4.27 -5.65
CA PRO A 20 11.38 4.18 -5.64
C PRO A 20 11.94 4.54 -7.02
N GLN A 21 12.93 5.43 -7.03
CA GLN A 21 13.68 5.83 -8.20
C GLN A 21 15.16 5.72 -7.88
N ASP A 22 15.90 5.03 -8.77
CA ASP A 22 17.35 4.91 -8.64
C ASP A 22 18.03 6.08 -9.36
N THR A 23 18.96 6.73 -8.68
CA THR A 23 19.91 7.66 -9.28
C THR A 23 21.31 7.07 -9.16
N ASP A 24 22.12 7.26 -10.19
CA ASP A 24 23.55 6.95 -10.14
C ASP A 24 24.23 7.82 -9.08
N ASP A 25 25.05 7.21 -8.23
CA ASP A 25 25.80 7.92 -7.18
C ASP A 25 27.15 8.47 -7.67
N GLY A 26 27.47 8.30 -8.95
CA GLY A 26 28.70 8.79 -9.57
C GLY A 26 29.93 7.94 -9.28
N HIS A 27 29.79 6.86 -8.49
CA HIS A 27 30.87 5.96 -8.09
C HIS A 27 30.60 4.50 -8.46
N GLY A 28 29.58 4.25 -9.30
CA GLY A 28 29.20 2.92 -9.76
C GLY A 28 28.20 2.19 -8.85
N GLY A 29 27.69 2.87 -7.81
CA GLY A 29 26.55 2.42 -7.03
C GLY A 29 25.25 3.10 -7.45
N LYS A 30 24.16 2.75 -6.76
CA LYS A 30 22.83 3.33 -6.99
C LYS A 30 22.25 3.79 -5.67
N THR A 31 21.75 5.02 -5.65
CA THR A 31 20.97 5.54 -4.54
C THR A 31 19.49 5.51 -4.90
N THR A 32 18.71 4.72 -4.16
CA THR A 32 17.25 4.70 -4.29
C THR A 32 16.64 5.81 -3.43
N HIS A 33 15.88 6.70 -4.04
CA HIS A 33 15.08 7.72 -3.35
C HIS A 33 13.60 7.55 -3.70
N LEU A 34 12.71 8.02 -2.82
CA LEU A 34 11.27 7.91 -3.00
C LEU A 34 10.73 9.22 -3.57
N VAL A 35 10.05 9.14 -4.70
CA VAL A 35 9.46 10.29 -5.39
C VAL A 35 7.94 10.17 -5.36
N GLU A 36 7.24 11.26 -5.03
CA GLU A 36 5.78 11.28 -5.12
C GLU A 36 5.33 11.06 -6.56
N ALA A 37 4.53 10.02 -6.78
CA ALA A 37 4.00 9.61 -8.08
C ALA A 37 2.51 9.99 -8.25
N GLY A 38 1.81 10.36 -7.17
CA GLY A 38 0.43 10.82 -7.20
C GLY A 38 -0.38 10.38 -5.97
N THR A 39 -1.70 10.51 -6.04
CA THR A 39 -2.62 10.12 -4.96
C THR A 39 -3.68 9.14 -5.45
N VAL A 40 -4.10 8.22 -4.58
CA VAL A 40 -5.09 7.18 -4.89
C VAL A 40 -6.15 7.07 -3.80
N ARG A 41 -7.40 6.83 -4.21
CA ARG A 41 -8.47 6.45 -3.29
C ARG A 41 -8.34 4.99 -2.93
N ALA A 42 -8.38 4.68 -1.64
CA ALA A 42 -8.17 3.35 -1.12
C ALA A 42 -9.17 2.99 -0.03
N LYS A 43 -9.36 1.69 0.16
CA LYS A 43 -9.86 1.10 1.40
C LYS A 43 -8.73 0.22 1.94
N VAL A 44 -8.33 0.44 3.19
CA VAL A 44 -7.29 -0.35 3.85
C VAL A 44 -7.96 -1.26 4.85
N ASP A 45 -7.86 -2.56 4.63
CA ASP A 45 -8.39 -3.58 5.53
C ASP A 45 -7.27 -4.17 6.38
N GLN A 46 -7.60 -4.45 7.64
CA GLN A 46 -6.76 -5.24 8.53
C GLN A 46 -6.68 -6.68 8.01
N PRO A 47 -5.56 -7.38 8.25
CA PRO A 47 -5.38 -8.74 7.77
C PRO A 47 -6.35 -9.67 8.51
N SER A 48 -7.02 -10.56 7.78
CA SER A 48 -7.89 -11.55 8.38
C SER A 48 -7.10 -12.57 9.21
N VAL A 49 -7.77 -13.31 10.09
CA VAL A 49 -7.14 -14.39 10.89
C VAL A 49 -6.46 -15.43 9.98
N GLY A 50 -7.09 -15.79 8.86
CA GLY A 50 -6.53 -16.74 7.90
C GLY A 50 -5.29 -16.21 7.18
N GLU A 51 -5.29 -14.94 6.77
CA GLU A 51 -4.13 -14.31 6.13
C GLU A 51 -2.95 -14.15 7.10
N ARG A 52 -3.23 -13.84 8.38
CA ARG A 52 -2.20 -13.81 9.42
C ARG A 52 -1.57 -15.19 9.64
N ALA A 53 -2.37 -16.25 9.63
CA ALA A 53 -1.87 -17.62 9.78
C ALA A 53 -1.00 -18.06 8.58
N ILE A 54 -1.42 -17.72 7.35
CA ILE A 54 -0.63 -17.99 6.13
C ILE A 54 0.68 -17.20 6.16
N ALA A 55 0.62 -15.91 6.52
CA ALA A 55 1.80 -15.06 6.63
C ALA A 55 2.82 -15.63 7.63
N ALA A 56 2.35 -16.07 8.80
CA ALA A 56 3.18 -16.73 9.81
C ALA A 56 3.82 -18.03 9.30
N SER A 57 3.11 -18.81 8.48
CA SER A 57 3.65 -20.07 7.91
C SER A 57 4.61 -19.87 6.73
N THR A 58 4.57 -18.71 6.07
CA THR A 58 5.31 -18.45 4.81
C THR A 58 6.43 -17.43 4.96
N ASN A 59 6.70 -16.94 6.19
CA ASN A 59 7.56 -15.76 6.43
C ASN A 59 7.17 -14.55 5.56
N SER A 60 5.89 -14.47 5.14
CA SER A 60 5.41 -13.36 4.33
C SER A 60 5.19 -12.16 5.24
N ARG A 61 5.77 -11.01 4.86
CA ARG A 61 5.60 -9.74 5.60
C ARG A 61 4.28 -9.02 5.27
N HIS A 62 3.38 -9.67 4.55
CA HIS A 62 2.08 -9.11 4.23
C HIS A 62 1.26 -8.92 5.51
N SER A 63 0.83 -7.69 5.77
CA SER A 63 -0.02 -7.37 6.92
C SER A 63 -1.30 -6.62 6.55
N HIS A 64 -1.46 -6.08 5.34
CA HIS A 64 -2.65 -5.30 5.00
C HIS A 64 -3.09 -5.53 3.55
N ASP A 65 -4.41 -5.60 3.37
CA ASP A 65 -5.06 -5.62 2.07
C ASP A 65 -5.55 -4.22 1.72
N ILE A 66 -5.04 -3.65 0.63
CA ILE A 66 -5.40 -2.31 0.18
C ILE A 66 -6.19 -2.42 -1.13
N TYR A 67 -7.48 -2.10 -1.08
CA TYR A 67 -8.35 -2.07 -2.24
C TYR A 67 -8.33 -0.69 -2.89
N LEU A 68 -8.22 -0.68 -4.21
CA LEU A 68 -8.06 0.51 -5.04
C LEU A 68 -9.08 0.51 -6.17
N LEU A 69 -9.22 1.65 -6.84
CA LEU A 69 -9.92 1.70 -8.13
C LEU A 69 -9.26 0.74 -9.14
N PRO A 70 -10.04 0.21 -10.11
CA PRO A 70 -9.47 -0.55 -11.21
C PRO A 70 -8.37 0.25 -11.89
N ARG A 71 -7.21 -0.38 -12.14
CA ARG A 71 -6.07 0.25 -12.82
C ARG A 71 -5.48 1.48 -12.11
N ALA A 72 -5.67 1.63 -10.80
CA ALA A 72 -4.92 2.63 -10.04
C ALA A 72 -3.41 2.46 -10.26
N ASP A 73 -2.66 3.56 -10.44
CA ASP A 73 -1.20 3.51 -10.64
C ASP A 73 -0.48 3.23 -9.32
N VAL A 74 -0.57 1.97 -8.89
CA VAL A 74 0.14 1.44 -7.74
C VAL A 74 0.88 0.19 -8.19
N ARG A 75 2.15 0.08 -7.84
CA ARG A 75 3.06 -0.99 -8.28
C ARG A 75 3.77 -1.61 -7.09
N ARG A 76 4.28 -2.82 -7.29
CA ARG A 76 5.19 -3.45 -6.31
C ARG A 76 6.39 -2.53 -6.06
N GLY A 77 6.74 -2.36 -4.79
CA GLY A 77 7.83 -1.48 -4.37
C GLY A 77 7.39 -0.05 -4.08
N ASP A 78 6.22 0.40 -4.59
CA ASP A 78 5.67 1.69 -4.18
C ASP A 78 5.36 1.69 -2.68
N GLU A 79 5.40 2.87 -2.10
CA GLU A 79 4.97 3.11 -0.73
C GLU A 79 3.74 3.99 -0.71
N LEU A 80 2.73 3.58 0.06
CA LEU A 80 1.49 4.30 0.22
C LEU A 80 1.49 4.95 1.60
N THR A 81 1.39 6.27 1.65
CA THR A 81 1.32 7.04 2.89
C THR A 81 -0.05 7.68 3.05
N GLY A 82 -0.52 7.80 4.29
CA GLY A 82 -1.74 8.52 4.60
C GLY A 82 -2.15 8.34 6.05
N THR A 83 -3.24 8.99 6.46
CA THR A 83 -3.77 8.86 7.82
C THR A 83 -4.89 7.82 7.87
N ASP A 84 -5.06 7.17 9.01
CA ASP A 84 -6.23 6.34 9.29
C ASP A 84 -7.41 7.17 9.83
N ALA A 85 -8.50 6.49 10.19
CA ALA A 85 -9.70 7.14 10.71
C ALA A 85 -9.50 7.83 12.07
N LEU A 86 -8.44 7.48 12.81
CA LEU A 86 -8.08 8.08 14.10
C LEU A 86 -7.06 9.22 13.92
N GLY A 87 -6.66 9.53 12.68
CA GLY A 87 -5.66 10.54 12.37
C GLY A 87 -4.22 10.07 12.53
N THR A 88 -3.97 8.78 12.76
CA THR A 88 -2.62 8.24 12.88
C THR A 88 -1.99 8.09 11.50
N ALA A 89 -0.77 8.60 11.33
CA ALA A 89 0.00 8.42 10.10
C ALA A 89 0.39 6.95 9.91
N GLN A 90 0.20 6.45 8.69
CA GLN A 90 0.53 5.08 8.31
C GLN A 90 1.29 5.09 6.99
N ARG A 91 2.23 4.15 6.87
CA ARG A 91 3.04 3.94 5.68
C ARG A 91 3.03 2.47 5.33
N PHE A 92 2.70 2.15 4.09
CA PHE A 92 2.55 0.79 3.61
C PHE A 92 3.48 0.55 2.44
N ARG A 93 4.31 -0.49 2.51
CA ARG A 93 5.11 -0.96 1.38
C ARG A 93 4.32 -1.98 0.56
N VAL A 94 4.14 -1.71 -0.73
CA VAL A 94 3.42 -2.61 -1.63
C VAL A 94 4.30 -3.80 -2.00
N GLN A 95 3.86 -4.99 -1.62
CA GLN A 95 4.56 -6.25 -1.89
C GLN A 95 4.12 -6.88 -3.22
N SER A 96 2.83 -6.76 -3.57
CA SER A 96 2.30 -7.15 -4.88
C SER A 96 0.97 -6.47 -5.17
N VAL A 97 0.56 -6.48 -6.43
CA VAL A 97 -0.73 -5.94 -6.88
C VAL A 97 -1.45 -7.01 -7.71
N VAL A 98 -2.67 -7.32 -7.33
CA VAL A 98 -3.52 -8.34 -7.95
C VAL A 98 -4.77 -7.68 -8.50
N GLN A 99 -5.15 -8.06 -9.71
CA GLN A 99 -6.39 -7.61 -10.34
C GLN A 99 -7.29 -8.83 -10.61
N PRO A 100 -8.58 -8.78 -10.24
CA PRO A 100 -9.52 -9.81 -10.65
C PRO A 100 -9.69 -9.82 -12.18
N SER A 101 -10.14 -10.98 -12.70
CA SER A 101 -10.34 -11.22 -14.14
C SER A 101 -11.29 -10.21 -14.78
N THR A 102 -12.28 -9.72 -14.04
CA THR A 102 -13.06 -8.53 -14.39
C THR A 102 -12.54 -7.35 -13.58
N PRO A 103 -12.12 -6.23 -14.21
CA PRO A 103 -11.47 -5.10 -13.53
C PRO A 103 -12.47 -4.28 -12.69
N VAL A 104 -12.93 -4.84 -11.57
CA VAL A 104 -13.85 -4.18 -10.63
C VAL A 104 -13.10 -3.44 -9.52
N TYR A 105 -11.88 -3.88 -9.21
CA TYR A 105 -10.93 -3.24 -8.29
C TYR A 105 -9.50 -3.72 -8.60
N SER A 106 -8.51 -3.06 -8.01
CA SER A 106 -7.17 -3.62 -7.84
C SER A 106 -6.91 -3.82 -6.35
N LYS A 107 -6.19 -4.89 -5.98
CA LYS A 107 -5.83 -5.19 -4.58
C LYS A 107 -4.32 -5.18 -4.44
N ALA A 108 -3.79 -4.27 -3.63
CA ALA A 108 -2.39 -4.25 -3.24
C ALA A 108 -2.22 -5.01 -1.93
N LEU A 109 -1.36 -6.03 -1.95
CA LEU A 109 -0.89 -6.73 -0.77
C LEU A 109 0.25 -5.90 -0.19
N ALA A 110 0.12 -5.40 1.03
CA ALA A 110 1.07 -4.47 1.61
C ALA A 110 1.54 -4.86 3.01
N GLU A 111 2.72 -4.35 3.35
CA GLU A 111 3.31 -4.42 4.68
C GLU A 111 3.21 -3.03 5.31
N LEU A 112 2.58 -2.92 6.48
CA LEU A 112 2.66 -1.70 7.30
C LEU A 112 4.11 -1.53 7.78
N ILE A 113 4.75 -0.46 7.34
CA ILE A 113 6.04 -0.02 7.88
C ILE A 113 5.74 0.66 9.21
N GLN A 114 6.14 0.03 10.31
CA GLN A 114 6.22 0.71 11.59
C GLN A 114 7.32 1.75 11.49
N THR A 115 6.97 3.02 11.44
CA THR A 115 7.92 4.06 11.83
C THR A 115 8.18 3.83 13.30
N GLU A 116 9.40 3.41 13.62
CA GLU A 116 9.95 3.42 14.97
C GLU A 116 9.51 4.74 15.62
N GLY A 117 8.71 4.63 16.68
CA GLY A 117 8.51 5.78 17.54
C GLY A 117 9.90 6.15 18.05
N GLU A 118 10.31 7.40 17.85
CA GLU A 118 11.46 7.93 18.57
C GLU A 118 11.35 7.46 20.02
N PRO A 119 12.36 6.76 20.58
CA PRO A 119 12.44 6.67 22.02
C PRO A 119 12.70 8.10 22.48
N SER A 120 11.66 8.75 22.97
CA SER A 120 11.79 9.89 23.86
C SER A 120 12.26 9.35 25.22
N ASP A 121 13.55 9.07 25.31
CA ASP A 121 14.35 9.05 26.54
C ASP A 121 15.40 10.15 26.32
N GLY A 122 15.58 11.18 27.14
CA GLY A 122 15.13 11.53 28.47
C GLY A 122 16.09 12.62 28.94
#